data_AF-A0A392NVY0-F1
#
_entry.id   AF-A0A392NVY0-F1
#
_cell.length_a   1.000
_cell.length_b   1.000
_cell.length_c   1.000
_cell.angle_alpha   90.00
_cell.angle_beta   90.00
_cell.angle_gamma   90.00
#
_symmetry.space_group_name_H-M   'P 1'
#
loop_
_entity.id
_entity.type
_entity.pdbx_description
1 polymer ?
#
loop_
_entity_poly.entity_id
_entity_poly.type
_entity_poly.pdbx_seq_one_letter_code
_entity_poly.pdbx_strand_id
1 'polypeptide(L)'
;MVLKQEEVLWFQKSRSQWIKDGDRNTSYNHLKTLNRRRRNKILMLKNDQGHWEEDVVALQTMVNEFYINLFAGSIVEVQWRQTRYSYPQLDEDEYAHIKKDVTDMEVKDALFANCYGPLEGTRP
;
A
#
# COMPACT_ATOMS: atom_id res chain seq x y z
N MET A 1 -11.21 -20.16 22.15
CA MET A 1 -12.38 -19.26 22.08
C MET A 1 -12.09 -17.89 22.71
N VAL A 2 -11.34 -17.83 23.82
CA VAL A 2 -10.93 -16.58 24.51
C VAL A 2 -10.11 -15.60 23.64
N LEU A 3 -9.14 -16.09 22.87
CA LEU A 3 -8.27 -15.25 22.03
C LEU A 3 -9.02 -14.43 20.97
N LYS A 4 -10.05 -15.00 20.34
CA LYS A 4 -10.89 -14.28 19.36
C LYS A 4 -11.74 -13.19 20.02
N GLN A 5 -12.20 -13.42 21.25
CA GLN A 5 -12.98 -12.44 22.00
C GLN A 5 -12.12 -11.23 22.38
N GLU A 6 -10.88 -11.49 22.81
CA GLU A 6 -9.91 -10.44 23.12
C GLU A 6 -9.52 -9.65 21.87
N GLU A 7 -9.23 -10.32 20.76
CA GLU A 7 -8.88 -9.68 19.49
C GLU A 7 -10.00 -8.72 19.01
N VAL A 8 -11.25 -9.16 19.07
CA VAL A 8 -12.42 -8.33 18.72
C VAL A 8 -12.58 -7.16 19.69
N LEU A 9 -12.39 -7.38 20.99
CA LEU A 9 -12.43 -6.32 22.00
C LEU A 9 -11.34 -5.27 21.75
N TRP A 10 -10.12 -5.70 21.45
CA TRP A 10 -8.99 -4.81 21.16
C TRP A 10 -9.17 -4.06 19.83
N PHE A 11 -9.72 -4.72 18.81
CA PHE A 11 -10.07 -4.09 17.55
C PHE A 11 -11.12 -2.98 17.74
N GLN A 12 -12.21 -3.26 18.47
CA GLN A 12 -13.26 -2.28 18.77
C GLN A 12 -12.73 -1.10 19.61
N LYS A 13 -11.91 -1.38 20.63
CA LYS A 13 -11.28 -0.33 21.45
C LYS A 13 -10.32 0.55 20.64
N SER A 14 -9.54 -0.01 19.72
CA SER A 14 -8.61 0.78 18.90
C SER A 14 -9.32 1.74 17.95
N ARG A 15 -10.41 1.31 17.28
CA ARG A 15 -11.28 2.22 16.50
C ARG A 15 -12.01 3.24 17.36
N SER A 16 -12.51 2.83 18.54
CA SER A 16 -13.18 3.77 19.46
C SER A 16 -12.23 4.84 19.99
N GLN A 17 -10.99 4.49 20.29
CA GLN A 17 -9.95 5.44 20.67
C GLN A 17 -9.66 6.42 19.52
N TRP A 18 -9.55 5.92 18.30
CA TRP A 18 -9.32 6.75 17.12
C TRP A 18 -10.46 7.74 16.84
N ILE A 19 -11.72 7.30 17.01
CA ILE A 19 -12.91 8.17 16.87
C ILE A 19 -12.99 9.20 17.99
N LYS A 20 -12.67 8.83 19.24
CA LYS A 20 -12.67 9.76 20.40
C LYS A 20 -11.60 10.84 20.31
N ASP A 21 -10.42 10.50 19.79
CA ASP A 21 -9.29 11.43 19.75
C ASP A 21 -9.45 12.51 18.66
N GLY A 22 -10.27 12.26 17.61
CA GLY A 22 -10.55 13.24 16.55
C GLY A 22 -9.29 13.85 15.91
N ASP A 23 -9.39 15.04 15.30
CA ASP A 23 -8.23 15.83 14.84
C ASP A 23 -7.59 16.64 16.00
N ARG A 24 -7.44 16.02 17.18
CA ARG A 24 -6.72 16.66 18.28
C ARG A 24 -5.26 16.28 18.22
N ASN A 25 -4.47 17.26 17.80
CA ASN A 25 -3.02 17.27 17.82
C ASN A 25 -2.47 17.37 19.26
N THR A 26 -2.86 16.41 20.12
CA THR A 26 -2.48 16.39 21.54
C THR A 26 -0.99 16.11 21.70
N SER A 27 -0.37 16.67 22.75
CA SER A 27 1.03 16.38 23.11
C SER A 27 1.31 14.88 23.26
N TYR A 28 0.30 14.09 23.62
CA TYR A 28 0.36 12.63 23.66
C TYR A 28 0.60 12.01 22.27
N ASN A 29 -0.11 12.47 21.24
CA ASN A 29 0.06 12.00 19.87
C ASN A 29 1.42 12.40 19.28
N HIS A 30 1.89 13.61 19.60
CA HIS A 30 3.25 14.05 19.27
C HIS A 30 4.32 13.18 19.93
N LEU A 31 4.20 12.94 21.24
CA LEU A 31 5.16 12.12 21.97
C LEU A 31 5.15 10.66 21.47
N LYS A 32 3.97 10.11 21.17
CA LYS A 32 3.82 8.78 20.57
C LYS A 32 4.49 8.71 19.19
N THR A 33 4.33 9.74 18.36
CA THR A 33 4.98 9.84 17.04
C THR A 33 6.50 9.96 17.17
N LEU A 34 6.99 10.79 18.10
CA LEU A 34 8.42 10.92 18.39
C LEU A 34 9.03 9.61 18.88
N ASN A 35 8.34 8.91 19.78
CA ASN A 35 8.77 7.60 20.27
C ASN A 35 8.81 6.55 19.16
N ARG A 36 7.85 6.59 18.22
CA ARG A 36 7.85 5.73 17.04
C ARG A 36 8.99 6.08 16.09
N ARG A 37 9.23 7.38 15.83
CA ARG A 37 10.35 7.86 15.02
C ARG A 37 11.70 7.44 15.60
N ARG A 38 11.88 7.56 16.92
CA ARG A 38 13.10 7.12 17.62
C ARG A 38 13.31 5.61 17.49
N ARG A 39 12.27 4.81 17.70
CA ARG A 39 12.33 3.35 17.58
C ARG A 39 12.58 2.87 16.16
N ASN A 40 12.04 3.56 15.17
CA ASN A 40 12.16 3.18 13.76
C ASN A 40 13.39 3.82 13.08
N LYS A 41 14.22 4.58 13.83
CA LYS A 41 15.43 5.16 13.27
C LYS A 41 16.45 4.04 13.06
N ILE A 42 16.81 3.81 11.81
CA ILE A 42 17.93 2.93 11.45
C ILE A 42 19.21 3.69 11.81
N LEU A 43 19.96 3.17 12.78
CA LEU A 43 21.21 3.75 13.25
C LEU A 43 22.43 3.14 12.56
N MET A 44 22.37 1.85 12.27
CA MET A 44 23.44 1.11 11.63
C MET A 44 22.86 -0.06 10.84
N LEU A 45 23.52 -0.44 9.76
CA LEU A 45 23.23 -1.65 8.99
C LEU A 45 24.53 -2.40 8.77
N LYS A 46 24.43 -3.72 8.64
CA LYS A 46 25.57 -4.58 8.34
C LYS A 46 25.64 -4.78 6.82
N ASN A 47 26.81 -4.54 6.23
CA ASN A 47 27.05 -4.77 4.81
C ASN A 47 27.33 -6.25 4.52
N ASP A 48 27.40 -6.59 3.23
CA ASP A 48 27.60 -7.97 2.76
C ASP A 48 28.97 -8.55 3.15
N GLN A 49 29.96 -7.67 3.40
CA GLN A 49 31.29 -8.03 3.91
C GLN A 49 31.29 -8.22 5.44
N GLY A 50 30.17 -7.96 6.10
CA GLY A 50 29.95 -8.16 7.51
C GLY A 50 30.40 -7.01 8.42
N HIS A 51 30.74 -5.85 7.86
CA HIS A 51 31.04 -4.63 8.62
C HIS A 51 29.77 -3.84 8.92
N TRP A 52 29.79 -3.10 10.04
CA TRP A 52 28.71 -2.19 10.41
C TRP A 52 28.96 -0.81 9.84
N GLU A 53 27.97 -0.27 9.14
CA GLU A 53 27.96 1.09 8.62
C GLU A 53 27.00 1.95 9.45
N GLU A 54 27.45 3.13 9.86
CA GLU A 54 26.66 4.11 10.65
C GLU A 54 26.40 5.41 9.88
N ASP A 55 27.09 5.61 8.74
CA ASP A 55 26.93 6.82 7.94
C ASP A 55 25.56 6.85 7.26
N VAL A 56 24.83 7.95 7.44
CA VAL A 56 23.44 8.08 6.97
C VAL A 56 23.35 8.00 5.44
N VAL A 57 24.35 8.52 4.72
CA VAL A 57 24.37 8.48 3.25
C VAL A 57 24.66 7.06 2.78
N ALA A 58 25.67 6.40 3.37
CA ALA A 58 25.98 5.00 3.10
C ALA A 58 24.77 4.08 3.37
N LEU A 59 24.07 4.27 4.49
CA LEU A 59 22.86 3.51 4.83
C LEU A 59 21.75 3.65 3.79
N GLN A 60 21.52 4.87 3.28
CA GLN A 60 20.53 5.11 2.23
C GLN A 60 20.91 4.39 0.94
N THR A 61 22.17 4.48 0.53
CA THR A 61 22.68 3.79 -0.66
C THR A 61 22.54 2.28 -0.53
N MET A 62 22.95 1.70 0.60
CA MET A 62 22.83 0.26 0.87
C MET A 62 21.38 -0.23 0.78
N VAL A 63 20.43 0.50 1.37
CA VAL A 63 19.01 0.13 1.32
C VAL A 63 18.48 0.21 -0.11
N ASN A 64 18.82 1.26 -0.85
CA ASN A 64 18.39 1.42 -2.24
C ASN A 64 18.95 0.32 -3.13
N GLU A 65 20.26 0.07 -3.06
CA GLU A 65 20.92 -0.99 -3.84
C GLU A 65 20.34 -2.37 -3.51
N PHE A 66 20.10 -2.65 -2.24
CA PHE A 66 19.46 -3.90 -1.81
C PHE A 66 18.09 -4.09 -2.47
N TYR A 67 17.19 -3.10 -2.38
CA TYR A 67 15.85 -3.23 -2.97
C TYR A 67 15.86 -3.17 -4.50
N ILE A 68 16.74 -2.38 -5.10
CA ILE A 68 16.94 -2.39 -6.56
C ILE A 68 17.34 -3.80 -7.00
N ASN A 69 18.32 -4.43 -6.34
CA ASN A 69 18.74 -5.77 -6.69
C ASN A 69 17.67 -6.82 -6.40
N LEU A 70 16.93 -6.68 -5.29
CA LEU A 70 15.81 -7.56 -4.93
C LEU A 70 14.71 -7.56 -5.99
N PHE A 71 14.39 -6.39 -6.55
CA PHE A 71 13.34 -6.23 -7.55
C PHE A 71 13.83 -6.29 -9.00
N ALA A 72 15.13 -6.11 -9.24
CA ALA A 72 15.77 -6.35 -10.53
C ALA A 72 15.96 -7.86 -10.80
N GLY A 73 16.04 -8.66 -9.73
CA GLY A 73 16.16 -10.10 -9.76
C GLY A 73 14.90 -10.80 -10.27
N SER A 74 14.85 -10.99 -11.59
CA SER A 74 13.87 -11.78 -12.33
C SER A 74 12.41 -11.38 -12.13
N ILE A 75 11.78 -10.98 -13.24
CA ILE A 75 10.44 -11.51 -13.53
C ILE A 75 10.64 -13.03 -13.51
N VAL A 76 10.55 -13.64 -12.32
CA VAL A 76 10.26 -15.07 -12.23
C VAL A 76 9.04 -15.18 -13.10
N GLU A 77 9.11 -15.96 -14.19
CA GLU A 77 7.89 -16.34 -14.90
C GLU A 77 7.03 -17.01 -13.85
N VAL A 78 6.16 -16.22 -13.20
CA VAL A 78 5.15 -16.72 -12.31
C VAL A 78 4.24 -17.46 -13.26
N GLN A 79 4.46 -18.77 -13.34
CA GLN A 79 3.63 -19.68 -14.11
C GLN A 79 2.24 -19.60 -13.50
N TRP A 80 1.43 -18.66 -14.00
CA TRP A 80 0.12 -18.42 -13.46
C TRP A 80 -0.74 -19.64 -13.75
N ARG A 81 -0.99 -20.46 -12.72
CA ARG A 81 -1.85 -21.62 -12.84
C ARG A 81 -3.28 -21.20 -12.56
N GLN A 82 -4.10 -21.21 -13.60
CA GLN A 82 -5.53 -20.98 -13.46
C GLN A 82 -6.14 -22.17 -12.69
N THR A 83 -6.66 -21.91 -11.50
CA THR A 83 -7.37 -22.87 -10.66
C THR A 83 -8.88 -22.73 -10.89
N ARG A 84 -9.68 -23.66 -10.35
CA ARG A 84 -11.15 -23.55 -10.34
C ARG A 84 -11.71 -22.29 -9.68
N TYR A 85 -10.88 -21.56 -8.92
CA TYR A 85 -11.22 -20.31 -8.25
C TYR A 85 -10.48 -19.09 -8.82
N SER A 86 -9.75 -19.27 -9.93
CA SER A 86 -9.05 -18.18 -10.58
C SER A 86 -10.00 -17.39 -11.48
N TYR A 87 -9.71 -16.10 -11.62
CA TYR A 87 -10.41 -15.23 -12.56
C TYR A 87 -10.33 -15.80 -13.99
N PRO A 88 -11.34 -15.56 -14.84
CA PRO A 88 -11.28 -15.92 -16.26
C PRO A 88 -10.06 -15.27 -16.92
N GLN A 89 -9.50 -15.93 -17.93
CA GLN A 89 -8.50 -15.27 -18.78
C GLN A 89 -9.18 -14.11 -19.49
N LEU A 90 -8.51 -12.95 -19.49
CA LEU A 90 -8.91 -11.82 -20.30
C LEU A 90 -8.81 -12.22 -21.77
N ASP A 91 -9.77 -11.76 -22.56
CA ASP A 91 -9.67 -11.92 -24.01
C ASP A 91 -8.47 -11.14 -24.56
N GLU A 92 -7.88 -11.61 -25.66
CA GLU A 92 -6.66 -11.02 -26.24
C GLU A 92 -6.90 -9.54 -26.60
N ASP A 93 -8.10 -9.23 -27.07
CA ASP A 93 -8.53 -7.87 -27.41
C ASP A 93 -8.70 -6.98 -26.16
N GLU A 94 -9.24 -7.53 -25.06
CA GLU A 94 -9.36 -6.82 -23.78
C GLU A 94 -7.98 -6.54 -23.17
N TYR A 95 -7.08 -7.52 -23.20
CA TYR A 95 -5.71 -7.36 -22.73
C TYR A 95 -4.96 -6.31 -23.57
N ALA A 96 -5.09 -6.35 -24.90
CA ALA A 96 -4.51 -5.37 -25.79
C ALA A 96 -5.10 -3.97 -25.56
N HIS A 97 -6.36 -3.85 -25.15
CA HIS A 97 -6.98 -2.58 -24.80
C HIS A 97 -6.40 -2.01 -23.49
N ILE A 98 -6.29 -2.82 -22.44
CA ILE A 98 -5.77 -2.41 -21.12
C ILE A 98 -4.28 -2.04 -21.17
N LYS A 99 -3.52 -2.65 -22.09
CA LYS A 99 -2.07 -2.41 -22.24
C LYS A 99 -1.73 -1.14 -23.03
N LYS A 100 -2.71 -0.46 -23.62
CA LYS A 100 -2.47 0.79 -24.36
C LYS A 100 -2.06 1.92 -23.41
N ASP A 101 -1.32 2.88 -23.94
CA ASP A 101 -1.00 4.10 -23.20
C ASP A 101 -2.28 4.89 -22.91
N VAL A 102 -2.39 5.37 -21.67
CA VAL A 102 -3.52 6.19 -21.22
C VAL A 102 -3.52 7.50 -21.99
N THR A 103 -4.67 7.85 -22.56
CA THR A 103 -4.81 9.10 -23.33
C THR A 103 -5.46 10.21 -22.50
N ASP A 104 -5.12 11.46 -22.78
CA ASP A 104 -5.74 12.63 -22.11
C ASP A 104 -7.27 12.64 -22.25
N MET A 105 -7.79 12.11 -23.36
CA MET A 105 -9.23 11.98 -23.59
C MET A 105 -9.87 10.95 -22.66
N GLU A 106 -9.22 9.80 -22.45
CA GLU A 106 -9.66 8.77 -21.51
C GLU A 106 -9.70 9.30 -20.06
N VAL A 107 -8.68 10.06 -19.66
CA VAL A 107 -8.63 10.71 -18.35
C VAL A 107 -9.80 11.70 -18.21
N LYS A 108 -10.04 12.50 -19.25
CA LYS A 108 -11.14 13.46 -19.28
C LYS A 108 -12.49 12.74 -19.16
N ASP A 109 -12.72 11.71 -19.96
CA ASP A 109 -13.96 10.96 -19.97
C ASP A 109 -14.21 10.23 -18.65
N ALA A 110 -13.19 9.62 -18.04
CA ALA A 110 -13.30 8.99 -16.72
C ALA A 110 -13.65 9.99 -15.61
N LEU A 111 -13.09 11.21 -15.66
CA LEU A 111 -13.40 12.28 -14.71
C LEU A 111 -14.85 12.77 -14.85
N PHE A 112 -15.36 12.88 -16.07
CA PHE A 112 -16.73 13.36 -16.30
C PHE A 112 -17.81 12.28 -16.23
N ALA A 113 -17.46 11.00 -16.46
CA ALA A 113 -18.36 9.86 -16.30
C ALA A 113 -18.82 9.68 -14.83
N ASN A 114 -17.94 9.97 -13.86
CA ASN A 114 -18.30 9.92 -12.43
C ASN A 114 -19.13 11.12 -11.93
N CYS A 115 -19.37 12.13 -12.77
CA CYS A 115 -20.16 13.31 -12.42
C CYS A 115 -21.65 13.20 -12.82
N TYR A 116 -22.05 12.13 -13.50
CA TYR A 116 -23.46 11.85 -13.80
C TYR A 116 -23.89 10.54 -13.14
N GLY A 117 -24.08 10.57 -11.82
CA GLY A 117 -24.99 9.62 -11.18
C GLY A 117 -26.39 9.77 -11.81
N PRO A 118 -27.21 8.70 -11.86
CA PRO A 118 -28.53 8.77 -12.47
C PRO A 118 -29.39 9.74 -11.65
N LEU A 119 -29.70 10.89 -12.24
CA LEU A 119 -30.79 11.72 -11.76
C LEU A 119 -32.08 10.96 -12.08
N GLU A 120 -32.62 10.29 -11.07
CA GLU A 120 -33.98 9.78 -11.09
C GLU A 120 -34.96 10.89 -11.50
N GLY A 121 -35.94 10.50 -12.32
CA GLY A 121 -37.08 11.32 -12.74
C GLY A 121 -37.17 11.33 -14.26
N THR A 122 -38.15 10.75 -14.93
CA THR A 122 -39.52 10.42 -14.53
C THR A 122 -40.10 9.56 -15.67
N ARG A 123 -40.92 8.56 -15.35
CA ARG A 123 -41.94 7.98 -16.26
C ARG A 123 -42.82 9.11 -16.84
N PRO A 124 -43.43 8.98 -18.04
CA PRO A 124 -43.94 7.76 -18.67
C PRO A 124 -43.21 7.29 -19.92
#